data_AF-A0A0A5HHK5-F1
#
_entry.id   AF-A0A0A5HHK5-F1
#
_cell.length_a   1.000
_cell.length_b   1.000
_cell.length_c   1.000
_cell.angle_alpha   90.00
_cell.angle_beta   90.00
_cell.angle_gamma   90.00
#
_symmetry.space_group_name_H-M   'P 1'
#
loop_
_entity.id
_entity.type
_entity.pdbx_description
1 polymer ?
#
loop_
_entity_poly.entity_id
_entity_poly.type
_entity_poly.pdbx_seq_one_letter_code
_entity_poly.pdbx_strand_id
1 'polypeptide(L)'
;MNEISSYYIHLKEQSPSMEEIMNIYRFVNQSTYDVYLYQDDLIADACNLPKLLSFFLYYRKNERILMIIDGENVEYAYQKIMKYCEKPIDECYVRNTHVAKEDVAIQV
;
A
#
# COMPACT_ATOMS: atom_id res chain seq x y z
N MET A 1 -10.61 7.33 14.07
CA MET A 1 -9.48 8.29 14.05
C MET A 1 -8.70 7.98 12.79
N ASN A 2 -8.71 8.91 11.83
CA ASN A 2 -7.97 8.74 10.58
C ASN A 2 -6.48 8.87 10.84
N GLU A 3 -5.70 7.98 10.25
CA GLU A 3 -4.26 7.95 10.31
C GLU A 3 -3.69 7.70 8.92
N ILE A 4 -2.50 8.22 8.67
CA ILE A 4 -1.72 7.95 7.48
C ILE A 4 -0.46 7.23 7.93
N SER A 5 -0.26 6.00 7.47
CA SER A 5 0.97 5.24 7.73
C SER A 5 1.68 4.88 6.45
N SER A 6 3.01 4.83 6.55
CA SER A 6 3.88 4.45 5.45
C SER A 6 4.73 3.24 5.81
N TYR A 7 4.71 2.25 4.93
CA TYR A 7 5.34 0.95 5.10
C TYR A 7 6.33 0.71 3.97
N TYR A 8 7.57 0.33 4.29
CA TYR A 8 8.43 -0.27 3.28
C TYR A 8 8.10 -1.75 3.18
N ILE A 9 7.65 -2.18 1.99
CA ILE A 9 7.37 -3.58 1.67
C ILE A 9 8.41 -4.10 0.69
N HIS A 10 8.81 -5.36 0.87
CA HIS A 10 9.68 -6.09 -0.05
C HIS A 10 8.95 -7.33 -0.53
N LEU A 11 8.54 -7.33 -1.80
CA LEU A 11 7.92 -8.51 -2.40
C LEU A 11 9.02 -9.57 -2.63
N LYS A 12 8.68 -10.85 -2.49
CA LYS A 12 9.64 -11.94 -2.77
C LYS A 12 10.06 -11.93 -4.25
N GLU A 13 11.03 -12.77 -4.60
CA GLU A 13 11.60 -12.88 -5.96
C GLU A 13 10.56 -13.04 -7.09
N GLN A 14 9.35 -13.51 -6.78
CA GLN A 14 8.26 -13.68 -7.73
C GLN A 14 7.29 -12.50 -7.66
N SER A 15 6.86 -12.04 -8.83
CA SER A 15 5.84 -11.00 -8.90
C SER A 15 4.50 -11.50 -8.40
N PRO A 16 3.70 -10.61 -7.77
CA PRO A 16 2.33 -10.94 -7.44
C PRO A 16 1.60 -11.47 -8.67
N SER A 17 0.91 -12.58 -8.51
CA SER A 17 0.01 -13.12 -9.51
C SER A 17 -1.16 -12.16 -9.75
N MET A 18 -1.81 -12.31 -10.90
CA MET A 18 -2.99 -11.51 -11.23
C MET A 18 -4.10 -11.66 -10.17
N GLU A 19 -4.24 -12.83 -9.55
CA GLU A 19 -5.22 -13.05 -8.49
C GLU A 19 -4.91 -12.21 -7.25
N GLU A 20 -3.65 -12.17 -6.81
CA GLU A 20 -3.21 -11.38 -5.67
C GLU A 20 -3.43 -9.88 -5.93
N ILE A 21 -3.08 -9.39 -7.13
CA ILE A 21 -3.31 -8.00 -7.54
C ILE A 21 -4.81 -7.67 -7.52
N MET A 22 -5.65 -8.56 -8.03
CA MET A 22 -7.10 -8.37 -8.02
C MET A 22 -7.70 -8.40 -6.62
N ASN A 23 -7.15 -9.19 -5.70
CA ASN A 23 -7.58 -9.23 -4.31
C ASN A 23 -7.25 -7.92 -3.59
N ILE A 24 -6.05 -7.36 -3.82
CA ILE A 24 -5.67 -6.03 -3.31
C ILE A 24 -6.65 -4.98 -3.87
N TYR A 25 -6.83 -4.91 -5.19
CA TYR A 25 -7.74 -3.96 -5.84
C TYR A 25 -9.16 -4.04 -5.26
N ARG A 26 -9.72 -5.24 -5.14
CA ARG A 26 -11.09 -5.44 -4.61
C ARG A 26 -11.20 -4.98 -3.16
N PHE A 27 -10.20 -5.31 -2.33
CA PHE A 27 -10.18 -4.89 -0.93
C PHE A 27 -10.18 -3.37 -0.81
N VAL A 28 -9.25 -2.69 -1.51
CA VAL A 28 -9.12 -1.23 -1.42
C VAL A 28 -10.38 -0.57 -1.98
N ASN A 29 -10.85 -0.97 -3.16
CA ASN A 29 -12.04 -0.41 -3.81
C ASN A 29 -13.36 -0.63 -3.06
N GLN A 30 -13.42 -1.59 -2.13
CA GLN A 30 -14.58 -1.85 -1.26
C GLN A 30 -14.43 -1.24 0.14
N SER A 31 -13.29 -0.61 0.41
CA SER A 31 -12.96 -0.03 1.70
C SER A 31 -13.01 1.50 1.66
N THR A 32 -12.82 2.12 2.82
CA THR A 32 -12.61 3.57 2.95
C THR A 32 -11.13 3.93 2.98
N TYR A 33 -10.22 2.99 2.68
CA TYR A 33 -8.78 3.24 2.68
C TYR A 33 -8.34 3.78 1.33
N ASP A 34 -7.51 4.81 1.35
CA ASP A 34 -6.74 5.21 0.19
C ASP A 34 -5.36 4.56 0.28
N VAL A 35 -4.99 3.78 -0.75
CA VAL A 35 -3.74 3.02 -0.75
C VAL A 35 -2.93 3.37 -1.98
N TYR A 36 -1.68 3.80 -1.74
CA TYR A 36 -0.73 4.18 -2.76
C TYR A 36 0.52 3.32 -2.68
N LEU A 37 1.05 2.93 -3.84
CA LEU A 37 2.33 2.25 -3.98
C LEU A 37 3.30 3.15 -4.72
N TYR A 38 4.53 3.22 -4.24
CA TYR A 38 5.58 4.05 -4.80
C TYR A 38 6.91 3.31 -4.84
N GLN A 39 7.61 3.35 -5.97
CA GLN A 39 8.98 2.87 -6.11
C GLN A 39 9.68 3.67 -7.20
N ASP A 40 10.71 4.43 -6.83
CA ASP A 40 11.41 5.37 -7.72
C ASP A 40 10.44 6.32 -8.44
N ASP A 41 10.28 6.22 -9.75
CA ASP A 41 9.36 7.05 -10.55
C ASP A 41 7.99 6.37 -10.77
N LEU A 42 7.78 5.16 -10.25
CA LEU A 42 6.53 4.41 -10.38
C LEU A 42 5.59 4.74 -9.23
N ILE A 43 4.38 5.16 -9.56
CA ILE A 43 3.30 5.38 -8.60
C ILE A 43 2.02 4.66 -9.05
N ALA A 44 1.36 3.97 -8.11
CA ALA A 44 0.04 3.42 -8.31
C ALA A 44 -0.91 3.86 -7.19
N ASP A 45 -2.12 4.18 -7.61
CA ASP A 45 -3.30 4.23 -6.76
C ASP A 45 -3.96 2.85 -6.85
N ALA A 46 -4.10 2.16 -5.70
CA ALA A 46 -4.64 0.82 -5.64
C ALA A 46 -6.15 0.74 -5.93
N CYS A 47 -6.89 1.86 -5.90
CA CYS A 47 -8.26 1.96 -6.42
C CYS A 47 -8.29 2.08 -7.96
N ASN A 48 -7.14 2.28 -8.62
CA ASN A 48 -7.05 2.39 -10.06
C ASN A 48 -6.38 1.15 -10.65
N LEU A 49 -7.19 0.15 -11.05
CA LEU A 49 -6.70 -1.13 -11.55
C LEU A 49 -5.66 -0.99 -12.69
N PRO A 50 -5.87 -0.17 -13.74
CA PRO A 50 -4.84 0.04 -14.77
C PRO A 50 -3.49 0.53 -14.22
N LYS A 51 -3.49 1.48 -13.28
CA LYS A 51 -2.26 1.96 -12.65
C LYS A 51 -1.62 0.89 -11.78
N LEU A 52 -2.41 0.15 -11.01
CA LEU A 52 -1.93 -0.93 -10.16
C LEU A 52 -1.28 -2.06 -10.98
N LEU A 53 -1.89 -2.45 -12.10
CA LEU A 53 -1.31 -3.43 -13.03
C LEU A 53 -0.02 -2.92 -13.66
N SER A 54 -0.02 -1.67 -14.13
CA SER A 54 1.18 -1.03 -14.69
C SER A 54 2.31 -1.01 -13.67
N PHE A 55 2.02 -0.71 -12.40
CA PHE A 55 3.01 -0.73 -11.33
C PHE A 55 3.64 -2.11 -11.18
N PHE A 56 2.84 -3.17 -11.03
CA PHE A 56 3.37 -4.54 -10.89
C PHE A 56 4.00 -5.10 -12.17
N LEU A 57 3.79 -4.49 -13.33
CA LEU A 57 4.49 -4.84 -14.57
C LEU A 57 5.92 -4.27 -14.61
N TYR A 58 6.13 -3.07 -14.04
CA TYR A 58 7.39 -2.33 -14.18
C TYR A 58 8.22 -2.23 -12.90
N TYR A 59 7.67 -2.60 -11.75
CA TYR A 59 8.41 -2.54 -10.48
C TYR A 59 9.66 -3.42 -10.50
N ARG A 60 10.67 -3.00 -9.75
CA ARG A 60 11.92 -3.70 -9.52
C ARG A 60 11.77 -4.64 -8.33
N LYS A 61 11.83 -5.94 -8.62
CA LYS A 61 11.64 -7.06 -7.68
C LYS A 61 12.54 -7.00 -6.44
N ASN A 62 13.78 -6.52 -6.60
CA ASN A 62 14.78 -6.54 -5.53
C ASN A 62 14.88 -5.20 -4.78
N GLU A 63 13.94 -4.29 -5.04
CA GLU A 63 13.89 -2.99 -4.39
C GLU A 63 12.67 -2.87 -3.50
N ARG A 64 12.75 -1.99 -2.50
CA ARG A 64 11.64 -1.73 -1.58
C ARG A 64 10.56 -0.93 -2.29
N ILE A 65 9.31 -1.23 -2.01
CA ILE A 65 8.15 -0.42 -2.40
C ILE A 65 7.72 0.34 -1.15
N LEU A 66 7.47 1.64 -1.29
CA LEU A 66 6.81 2.44 -0.28
C LEU A 66 5.30 2.30 -0.47
N MET A 67 4.63 1.67 0.47
CA MET A 67 3.17 1.63 0.54
C MET A 67 2.69 2.70 1.52
N ILE A 68 1.75 3.53 1.10
CA ILE A 68 1.12 4.56 1.92
C ILE A 68 -0.35 4.19 2.04
N ILE A 69 -0.87 4.17 3.26
CA ILE A 69 -2.26 3.87 3.54
C ILE A 69 -2.82 5.01 4.39
N ASP A 70 -3.93 5.58 3.95
CA ASP A 70 -4.73 6.58 4.67
C ASP A 70 -6.10 5.97 5.01
N GLY A 71 -6.55 6.12 6.25
CA GLY A 71 -7.87 5.70 6.71
C GLY A 71 -7.93 5.40 8.20
N GLU A 72 -8.99 4.72 8.65
CA GLU A 72 -9.14 4.31 10.05
C GLU A 72 -8.56 2.91 10.28
N ASN A 73 -7.70 2.72 11.30
CA ASN A 73 -7.10 1.42 11.60
C ASN A 73 -6.25 0.89 10.42
N VAL A 74 -5.29 1.70 10.00
CA VAL A 74 -4.40 1.44 8.86
C VAL A 74 -3.61 0.15 9.04
N GLU A 75 -3.26 -0.22 10.27
CA GLU A 75 -2.58 -1.49 10.54
C GLU A 75 -3.43 -2.70 10.11
N TYR A 76 -4.75 -2.65 10.28
CA TYR A 76 -5.64 -3.70 9.77
C TYR A 76 -5.60 -3.78 8.24
N ALA A 77 -5.63 -2.64 7.56
CA ALA A 77 -5.55 -2.58 6.09
C ALA A 77 -4.22 -3.14 5.59
N TYR A 78 -3.12 -2.73 6.22
CA TYR A 78 -1.78 -3.27 5.97
C TYR A 78 -1.78 -4.79 6.09
N GLN A 79 -2.21 -5.33 7.23
CA GLN A 79 -2.23 -6.78 7.46
C GLN A 79 -3.14 -7.54 6.49
N LYS A 80 -4.25 -6.93 6.04
CA LYS A 80 -5.14 -7.53 5.04
C LYS A 80 -4.50 -7.58 3.66
N ILE A 81 -3.93 -6.48 3.19
CA ILE A 81 -3.19 -6.42 1.93
C ILE A 81 -2.06 -7.45 1.95
N MET A 82 -1.35 -7.53 3.07
CA MET A 82 -0.24 -8.45 3.21
C MET A 82 -0.63 -9.92 3.17
N LYS A 83 -1.83 -10.28 3.66
CA LYS A 83 -2.36 -11.65 3.57
C LYS A 83 -2.71 -12.07 2.15
N TYR A 84 -2.95 -11.13 1.24
CA TYR A 84 -3.20 -11.45 -0.16
C TYR A 84 -1.93 -11.80 -0.92
N CYS A 85 -0.75 -11.46 -0.42
CA CYS A 85 0.51 -11.87 -1.00
C CYS A 85 0.93 -13.22 -0.37
N GLU A 86 0.94 -14.31 -1.15
CA GLU A 86 1.01 -15.71 -0.69
C GLU A 86 2.26 -16.10 0.11
N LYS A 87 3.29 -15.25 0.19
CA LYS A 87 4.50 -15.52 0.98
C LYS A 87 4.94 -14.27 1.74
N PRO A 88 5.13 -14.35 3.08
CA PRO A 88 5.36 -13.19 3.92
C PRO A 88 6.67 -12.52 3.53
N ILE A 89 6.60 -11.23 3.20
CA ILE A 89 7.71 -10.29 3.03
C ILE A 89 8.93 -10.68 3.90
N ASP A 90 10.13 -10.73 3.30
CA ASP A 90 11.34 -11.10 4.04
C ASP A 90 11.75 -10.01 5.07
N GLU A 91 11.44 -8.73 4.84
CA GLU A 91 11.61 -7.63 5.80
C GLU A 91 10.55 -6.52 5.63
N CYS A 92 9.84 -6.16 6.71
CA CYS A 92 8.94 -4.99 6.75
C CYS A 92 9.40 -4.02 7.84
N TYR A 93 9.53 -2.74 7.47
CA TYR A 93 9.79 -1.66 8.42
C TYR A 93 8.73 -0.58 8.27
N VAL A 94 8.06 -0.25 9.37
CA VAL A 94 7.23 0.95 9.48
C VAL A 94 8.17 2.15 9.38
N ARG A 95 7.94 3.03 8.38
CA ARG A 95 8.79 4.20 8.19
C ARG A 95 8.33 5.36 9.07
N ASN A 96 7.03 5.64 9.06
CA ASN A 96 6.38 6.71 9.82
C ASN A 96 4.88 6.42 9.95
N THR A 97 4.32 6.75 11.10
CA THR A 97 2.88 6.77 11.36
C THR A 97 2.50 8.19 11.76
N HIS A 98 1.58 8.79 11.00
CA HIS A 98 0.98 10.08 11.33
C HIS A 98 -0.47 9.86 11.70
N VAL A 99 -0.76 10.02 12.98
CA VAL A 99 -2.15 10.12 13.44
C VAL A 99 -2.61 11.55 13.20
N ALA A 100 -3.65 11.73 12.39
CA ALA A 100 -4.27 13.04 12.26
C ALA A 100 -4.92 13.37 13.62
N LYS A 101 -4.39 14.38 14.32
CA LYS A 101 -5.11 15.01 15.43
C LYS A 101 -6.25 15.81 14.83
N GLU A 102 -7.44 15.72 15.44
CA GLU A 102 -8.58 16.60 15.10
C GLU A 102 -8.09 18.06 15.00
N ASP A 103 -8.34 18.64 13.83
CA ASP A 103 -8.14 20.03 13.41
C ASP A 103 -7.02 20.83 14.09
N VAL A 104 -5.82 20.81 13.48
CA VAL A 104 -5.03 22.04 13.41
C VAL A 104 -5.34 22.67 12.06
N ALA A 105 -6.34 23.54 12.04
CA ALA A 105 -6.56 24.45 10.93
C ALA A 105 -5.24 25.18 10.66
N ILE A 106 -4.61 24.89 9.52
CA ILE A 106 -3.47 25.67 9.04
C ILE A 106 -4.07 27.00 8.60
N GLN A 107 -3.96 28.01 9.47
CA GLN A 107 -4.23 29.39 9.07
C GLN A 107 -3.14 29.80 8.08
N VAL A 108 -3.54 29.98 6.82
CA VAL A 108 -2.74 30.62 5.77
C VAL A 108 -3.01 32.12 5.80
#